data_AF-A0A1Y3CZS6-F1
#
_entry.id   AF-A0A1Y3CZS6-F1
#
_cell.length_a   1.000
_cell.length_b   1.000
_cell.length_c   1.000
_cell.angle_alpha   90.00
_cell.angle_beta   90.00
_cell.angle_gamma   90.00
#
_symmetry.space_group_name_H-M   'P 1'
#
loop_
_entity.id
_entity.type
_entity.pdbx_description
1 polymer ?
#
loop_
_entity_poly.entity_id
_entity_poly.type
_entity_poly.pdbx_seq_one_letter_code
_entity_poly.pdbx_strand_id
1 'polypeptide(L)'
;MPQFKFIAISLIALTTTACQLISPLFVNYNGVRMDVAHWINNQQLLSMQQKRSLAQLSKAHQKLYRIEQIPQDQKLAITTQNQIALHCAQLHVSEHKINQLQLIVFGKDKKQQILEKYEQEFPKVKLDASAIQCE
;
A
#
# COMPACT_ATOMS: atom_id res chain seq x y z
N MET A 1 33.66 -53.39 -16.82
CA MET A 1 33.60 -52.09 -16.13
C MET A 1 33.04 -51.04 -17.08
N PRO A 2 31.73 -50.73 -16.99
CA PRO A 2 31.33 -49.32 -16.99
C PRO A 2 30.07 -49.11 -16.13
N GLN A 3 30.21 -48.89 -14.83
CA GLN A 3 29.08 -48.54 -13.94
C GLN A 3 29.19 -47.15 -13.31
N PHE A 4 30.22 -46.37 -13.67
CA PHE A 4 30.49 -45.07 -13.04
C PHE A 4 30.06 -43.84 -13.86
N LYS A 5 29.45 -44.01 -15.04
CA LYS A 5 29.09 -42.88 -15.92
C LYS A 5 27.68 -42.32 -15.70
N PHE A 6 26.77 -43.04 -15.03
CA PHE A 6 25.37 -42.60 -14.89
C PHE A 6 25.07 -41.83 -13.60
N ILE A 7 25.96 -41.82 -12.62
CA ILE A 7 25.71 -41.14 -11.33
C ILE A 7 25.98 -39.63 -11.40
N ALA A 8 26.89 -39.18 -12.29
CA ALA A 8 27.27 -37.78 -12.38
C ALA A 8 26.21 -36.86 -13.02
N ILE A 9 25.22 -37.41 -13.74
CA ILE A 9 24.20 -36.61 -14.45
C ILE A 9 23.02 -36.26 -13.53
N SER A 10 22.79 -37.02 -12.45
CA SER A 10 21.66 -36.77 -11.53
C SER A 10 21.89 -35.59 -10.57
N LEU A 11 23.15 -35.18 -10.35
CA LEU A 11 23.47 -34.14 -9.35
C LEU A 11 23.30 -32.70 -9.87
N ILE A 12 23.13 -32.51 -11.18
CA ILE A 12 22.98 -31.17 -11.80
C ILE A 12 21.50 -30.72 -11.85
N ALA A 13 20.55 -31.65 -11.67
CA ALA A 13 19.12 -31.34 -11.76
C ALA A 13 18.53 -30.64 -10.51
N LEU A 14 19.30 -30.48 -9.43
CA LEU A 14 18.82 -29.89 -8.17
C LEU A 14 19.19 -28.41 -7.99
N THR A 15 19.98 -27.81 -8.88
CA THR A 15 20.37 -26.38 -8.78
C THR A 15 19.55 -25.46 -9.68
N THR A 16 18.62 -26.00 -10.49
CA THR A 16 17.65 -25.19 -11.24
C THR A 16 16.37 -25.03 -10.42
N THR A 17 16.45 -24.58 -9.17
CA THR A 17 15.31 -23.91 -8.57
C THR A 17 15.09 -22.64 -9.37
N ALA A 18 14.07 -22.67 -10.22
CA ALA A 18 13.63 -21.55 -11.00
C ALA A 18 13.62 -20.29 -10.12
N CYS A 19 14.37 -19.26 -10.52
CA CYS A 19 13.99 -17.91 -10.18
C CYS A 19 12.56 -17.77 -10.68
N GLN A 20 11.59 -17.88 -9.77
CA GLN A 20 10.22 -17.56 -10.09
C GLN A 20 10.27 -16.15 -10.66
N LEU A 21 9.77 -16.00 -11.89
CA LEU A 21 9.50 -14.73 -12.55
C LEU A 21 8.47 -13.98 -11.71
N ILE A 22 8.87 -13.47 -10.56
CA ILE A 22 8.14 -12.45 -9.83
C ILE A 22 8.30 -11.23 -10.73
N SER A 23 7.24 -10.93 -11.48
CA SER A 23 7.20 -9.71 -12.28
C SER A 23 7.59 -8.54 -11.38
N PRO A 24 8.48 -7.64 -11.82
CA PRO A 24 8.88 -6.51 -11.00
C PRO A 24 7.64 -5.75 -10.53
N LEU A 25 7.46 -5.68 -9.21
CA LEU A 25 6.38 -4.93 -8.57
C LEU A 25 6.64 -3.44 -8.79
N PHE A 26 6.01 -2.86 -9.81
CA PHE A 26 6.04 -1.42 -10.05
C PHE A 26 5.02 -0.71 -9.16
N VAL A 27 5.38 0.48 -8.67
CA VAL A 27 4.46 1.33 -7.93
C VAL A 27 3.61 2.12 -8.92
N ASN A 28 2.29 1.92 -8.87
CA ASN A 28 1.35 2.73 -9.64
C ASN A 28 1.05 4.06 -8.94
N TYR A 29 1.72 5.12 -9.39
CA TYR A 29 1.52 6.49 -8.90
C TYR A 29 0.37 7.24 -9.58
N ASN A 30 -0.36 6.64 -10.53
CA ASN A 30 -1.51 7.31 -11.14
C ASN A 30 -2.56 7.66 -10.07
N GLY A 31 -2.94 8.94 -10.02
CA GLY A 31 -3.85 9.49 -9.01
C GLY A 31 -3.18 9.87 -7.68
N VAL A 32 -1.87 9.64 -7.51
CA VAL A 32 -1.10 10.17 -6.38
C VAL A 32 -0.69 11.61 -6.70
N ARG A 33 -0.85 12.53 -5.74
CA ARG A 33 -0.38 13.91 -5.87
C ARG A 33 1.14 13.93 -6.04
N MET A 34 1.63 14.74 -6.97
CA MET A 34 3.02 14.68 -7.45
C MET A 34 4.08 14.81 -6.34
N ASP A 35 3.91 15.74 -5.41
CA ASP A 35 4.77 15.93 -4.23
C ASP A 35 4.81 14.68 -3.34
N VAL A 36 3.66 14.04 -3.13
CA VAL A 36 3.56 12.81 -2.35
C VAL A 36 4.25 11.67 -3.10
N ALA A 37 4.06 11.56 -4.42
CA ALA A 37 4.72 10.56 -5.25
C ALA A 37 6.25 10.69 -5.19
N HIS A 38 6.77 11.92 -5.30
CA HIS A 38 8.21 12.19 -5.13
C HIS A 38 8.71 11.80 -3.74
N TRP A 39 7.97 12.16 -2.69
CA TRP A 39 8.35 11.79 -1.33
C TRP A 39 8.40 10.27 -1.11
N ILE A 40 7.40 9.52 -1.59
CA ILE A 40 7.35 8.05 -1.51
C ILE A 40 8.54 7.46 -2.28
N ASN A 41 8.79 7.94 -3.50
CA ASN A 41 9.84 7.41 -4.35
C ASN A 41 11.24 7.58 -3.72
N ASN A 42 11.47 8.72 -3.06
CA ASN A 42 12.73 9.06 -2.40
C ASN A 42 12.97 8.30 -1.09
N GLN A 43 12.05 7.47 -0.61
CA GLN A 43 12.28 6.61 0.55
C GLN A 43 13.18 5.42 0.17
N GLN A 44 14.50 5.57 0.25
CA GLN A 44 15.47 4.54 -0.16
C GLN A 44 15.38 3.25 0.67
N LEU A 45 15.00 3.35 1.94
CA LEU A 45 14.92 2.22 2.87
C LEU A 45 13.60 1.44 2.77
N LEU A 46 12.65 1.88 1.94
CA LEU A 46 11.37 1.19 1.77
C LEU A 46 11.44 0.22 0.59
N SER A 47 10.91 -0.98 0.79
CA SER A 47 10.69 -1.96 -0.27
C SER A 47 9.66 -1.44 -1.28
N MET A 48 9.63 -2.04 -2.48
CA MET A 48 8.62 -1.70 -3.49
C MET A 48 7.20 -1.96 -2.99
N GLN A 49 7.00 -3.02 -2.21
CA GLN A 49 5.70 -3.32 -1.59
C GLN A 49 5.28 -2.22 -0.61
N GLN A 50 6.19 -1.75 0.24
CA GLN A 50 5.91 -0.65 1.17
C GLN A 50 5.56 0.65 0.43
N LYS A 51 6.29 0.96 -0.65
CA LYS A 51 5.99 2.12 -1.50
C LYS A 51 4.63 1.98 -2.19
N ARG A 52 4.26 0.77 -2.65
CA ARG A 52 2.94 0.49 -3.22
C ARG A 52 1.84 0.74 -2.20
N SER A 53 1.97 0.21 -0.97
CA SER A 53 0.97 0.43 0.08
C SER A 53 0.84 1.92 0.43
N LEU A 54 1.96 2.66 0.48
CA LEU A 54 1.93 4.11 0.67
C LEU A 54 1.24 4.86 -0.48
N ALA A 55 1.48 4.46 -1.73
CA ALA A 55 0.82 5.07 -2.89
C ALA A 55 -0.69 4.80 -2.89
N GLN A 56 -1.12 3.59 -2.55
CA GLN A 56 -2.54 3.25 -2.41
C GLN A 56 -3.20 4.04 -1.28
N LEU A 57 -2.56 4.10 -0.11
CA LEU A 57 -3.04 4.90 1.01
C LEU A 57 -3.13 6.39 0.66
N SER A 58 -2.14 6.92 -0.06
CA SER A 58 -2.14 8.32 -0.52
C SER A 58 -3.37 8.63 -1.38
N LYS A 59 -3.69 7.77 -2.35
CA LYS A 59 -4.87 7.95 -3.21
C LYS A 59 -6.17 7.97 -2.42
N ALA A 60 -6.30 7.08 -1.44
CA ALA A 60 -7.50 7.04 -0.59
C ALA A 60 -7.61 8.29 0.30
N HIS A 61 -6.52 8.65 0.98
CA HIS A 61 -6.47 9.81 1.86
C HIS A 61 -6.65 11.14 1.11
N GLN A 62 -6.11 11.28 -0.10
CA GLN A 62 -6.29 12.50 -0.90
C GLN A 62 -7.76 12.86 -1.14
N LYS A 63 -8.67 11.87 -1.17
CA LYS A 63 -10.12 12.11 -1.28
C LYS A 63 -10.68 12.88 -0.09
N LEU A 64 -10.05 12.74 1.08
CA LEU A 64 -10.41 13.45 2.31
C LEU A 64 -9.83 14.88 2.38
N TYR A 65 -9.01 15.32 1.42
CA TYR A 65 -8.41 16.67 1.49
C TYR A 65 -9.45 17.80 1.50
N ARG A 66 -10.58 17.60 0.81
CA ARG A 66 -11.75 18.50 0.83
C ARG A 66 -12.92 17.85 1.54
N ILE A 67 -12.69 17.33 2.75
CA ILE A 67 -13.65 16.53 3.51
C ILE A 67 -15.03 17.19 3.68
N GLU A 68 -15.07 18.53 3.78
CA GLU A 68 -16.31 19.31 3.92
C GLU A 68 -17.20 19.29 2.67
N GLN A 69 -16.62 18.99 1.50
CA GLN A 69 -17.32 18.98 0.21
C GLN A 69 -17.79 17.58 -0.19
N ILE A 70 -17.55 16.56 0.65
CA ILE A 70 -17.89 15.17 0.34
C ILE A 70 -19.40 14.95 0.54
N PRO A 71 -20.15 14.59 -0.52
CA PRO A 71 -21.57 14.28 -0.42
C PRO A 71 -21.86 13.07 0.48
N GLN A 72 -23.01 13.07 1.15
CA GLN A 72 -23.38 12.03 2.12
C GLN A 72 -23.43 10.63 1.51
N ASP A 73 -23.90 10.51 0.27
CA ASP A 73 -23.98 9.26 -0.49
C ASP A 73 -22.60 8.68 -0.88
N GLN A 74 -21.56 9.52 -0.91
CA GLN A 74 -20.19 9.08 -1.21
C GLN A 74 -19.40 8.69 0.04
N LYS A 75 -19.82 9.12 1.24
CA LYS A 75 -19.06 8.90 2.48
C LYS A 75 -18.76 7.44 2.74
N LEU A 76 -19.75 6.54 2.55
CA LEU A 76 -19.56 5.10 2.77
C LEU A 76 -18.46 4.53 1.87
N ALA A 77 -18.51 4.81 0.57
CA ALA A 77 -17.51 4.31 -0.38
C ALA A 77 -16.10 4.85 -0.07
N ILE A 78 -16.00 6.13 0.29
CA ILE A 78 -14.74 6.76 0.68
C ILE A 78 -14.20 6.17 1.98
N THR A 79 -15.06 5.92 2.98
CA THR A 79 -14.65 5.26 4.22
C THR A 79 -14.09 3.89 3.93
N THR A 80 -14.84 3.05 3.21
CA THR A 80 -14.44 1.68 2.89
C THR A 80 -13.07 1.66 2.20
N GLN A 81 -12.87 2.54 1.21
CA GLN A 81 -11.58 2.66 0.51
C GLN A 81 -10.45 3.11 1.43
N ASN A 82 -10.69 4.09 2.30
CA ASN A 82 -9.67 4.57 3.24
C ASN A 82 -9.30 3.51 4.27
N GLN A 83 -10.29 2.81 4.83
CA GLN A 83 -10.03 1.76 5.82
C GLN A 83 -9.32 0.55 5.22
N ILE A 84 -9.70 0.12 4.01
CA ILE A 84 -8.99 -0.96 3.30
C ILE A 84 -7.54 -0.54 3.02
N ALA A 85 -7.32 0.66 2.47
CA ALA A 85 -5.98 1.12 2.15
C ALA A 85 -5.12 1.29 3.41
N LEU A 86 -5.70 1.77 4.51
CA LEU A 86 -5.02 1.90 5.80
C LEU A 86 -4.66 0.52 6.37
N HIS A 87 -5.59 -0.43 6.36
CA HIS A 87 -5.34 -1.80 6.78
C HIS A 87 -4.18 -2.41 5.98
N CYS A 88 -4.23 -2.34 4.65
CA CYS A 88 -3.16 -2.85 3.79
C CYS A 88 -1.82 -2.17 4.02
N ALA A 89 -1.80 -0.86 4.31
CA ALA A 89 -0.57 -0.16 4.66
C ALA A 89 -0.01 -0.65 6.00
N GLN A 90 -0.84 -0.88 7.01
CA GLN A 90 -0.41 -1.36 8.33
C GLN A 90 0.23 -2.75 8.29
N LEU A 91 -0.07 -3.58 7.28
CA LEU A 91 0.58 -4.89 7.10
C LEU A 91 2.05 -4.79 6.70
N HIS A 92 2.47 -3.68 6.08
CA HIS A 92 3.80 -3.55 5.47
C HIS A 92 4.58 -2.34 5.98
N VAL A 93 3.90 -1.32 6.50
CA VAL A 93 4.45 0.01 6.77
C VAL A 93 4.19 0.38 8.23
N SER A 94 5.20 0.94 8.90
CA SER A 94 5.07 1.38 10.28
C SER A 94 4.10 2.56 10.43
N GLU A 95 3.46 2.66 11.59
CA GLU A 95 2.57 3.77 11.93
C GLU A 95 3.27 5.13 11.80
N HIS A 96 4.55 5.23 12.20
CA HIS A 96 5.34 6.44 12.03
C HIS A 96 5.39 6.90 10.57
N LYS A 97 5.58 5.97 9.62
CA LYS A 97 5.65 6.29 8.20
C LYS A 97 4.28 6.64 7.62
N ILE A 98 3.22 5.99 8.09
CA ILE A 98 1.82 6.35 7.77
C ILE A 98 1.52 7.77 8.24
N ASN A 99 1.93 8.13 9.46
CA ASN A 99 1.77 9.49 9.99
C ASN A 99 2.53 10.53 9.14
N GLN A 100 3.78 10.23 8.74
CA GLN A 100 4.54 11.07 7.82
C GLN A 100 3.81 11.26 6.47
N LEU A 101 3.26 10.19 5.89
CA LEU A 101 2.46 10.27 4.67
C LEU A 101 1.26 11.20 4.86
N GLN A 102 0.49 11.02 5.93
CA GLN A 102 -0.70 11.83 6.22
C GLN A 102 -0.35 13.32 6.37
N LEU A 103 0.78 13.66 7.00
CA LEU A 103 1.24 15.05 7.11
C LEU A 103 1.49 15.68 5.74
N ILE A 104 2.00 14.93 4.78
CA ILE A 104 2.25 15.42 3.43
C ILE A 104 0.92 15.52 2.69
N VAL A 105 0.10 14.46 2.69
CA VAL A 105 -1.19 14.40 1.98
C VAL A 105 -2.14 15.51 2.44
N PHE A 106 -2.30 15.71 3.75
CA PHE A 106 -3.24 16.68 4.31
C PHE A 106 -2.63 18.07 4.54
N GLY A 107 -1.31 18.14 4.71
CA GLY A 107 -0.64 19.31 5.26
C GLY A 107 -0.66 19.29 6.78
N LYS A 108 0.40 19.84 7.40
CA LYS A 108 0.59 19.85 8.86
C LYS A 108 -0.59 20.49 9.60
N ASP A 109 -1.10 21.59 9.07
CA ASP A 109 -2.12 22.40 9.75
C ASP A 109 -3.52 21.79 9.66
N LYS A 110 -3.80 21.02 8.60
CA LYS A 110 -5.14 20.46 8.34
C LYS A 110 -5.29 18.99 8.73
N LYS A 111 -4.18 18.27 8.92
CA LYS A 111 -4.19 16.83 9.21
C LYS A 111 -5.16 16.50 10.35
N GLN A 112 -5.01 17.16 11.49
CA GLN A 112 -5.78 16.83 12.68
C GLN A 112 -7.28 17.09 12.46
N GLN A 113 -7.62 18.28 11.94
CA GLN A 113 -9.00 18.64 11.60
C GLN A 113 -9.66 17.63 10.64
N ILE A 114 -8.95 17.22 9.59
CA ILE A 114 -9.48 16.26 8.60
C ILE A 114 -9.71 14.89 9.25
N LEU A 115 -8.77 14.40 10.06
CA LEU A 115 -8.89 13.10 10.71
C LEU A 115 -10.01 13.07 11.77
N GLU A 116 -10.15 14.13 12.56
CA GLU A 116 -11.23 14.26 13.55
C GLU A 116 -12.60 14.30 12.87
N LYS A 117 -12.75 15.11 11.82
CA LYS A 117 -13.99 15.19 11.05
C LYS A 117 -14.32 13.88 10.36
N TYR A 118 -13.30 13.16 9.87
CA TYR A 118 -13.48 11.83 9.31
C TYR A 118 -14.02 10.85 10.37
N GLU A 119 -13.44 10.81 11.57
CA GLU A 119 -13.93 9.93 12.65
C GLU A 119 -15.34 10.28 13.14
N GLN A 120 -15.71 11.57 13.12
CA GLN A 120 -17.00 12.05 13.61
C GLN A 120 -18.13 11.92 12.58
N GLU A 121 -17.88 12.23 11.31
CA GLU A 121 -18.95 12.43 10.32
C GLU A 121 -19.09 11.31 9.29
N PHE A 122 -18.14 10.35 9.26
CA PHE A 122 -18.16 9.24 8.31
C PHE A 122 -18.69 7.97 8.97
N PRO A 123 -19.40 7.12 8.21
CA PRO A 123 -19.94 5.88 8.75
C PRO A 123 -18.81 4.97 9.22
N LYS A 124 -19.01 4.26 10.33
CA LYS A 124 -18.09 3.21 10.77
C LYS A 124 -18.35 1.95 9.96
N VAL A 125 -17.35 1.48 9.22
CA VAL A 125 -17.44 0.25 8.43
C VAL A 125 -16.74 -0.88 9.17
N LYS A 126 -17.41 -2.03 9.27
CA LYS A 126 -16.79 -3.27 9.73
C LYS A 126 -16.28 -4.02 8.51
N LEU A 127 -14.97 -3.97 8.28
CA LEU A 127 -14.36 -4.71 7.18
C LEU A 127 -14.23 -6.18 7.55
N ASP A 128 -14.57 -7.06 6.63
CA ASP A 128 -14.17 -8.47 6.70
C ASP A 128 -12.73 -8.57 6.21
N ALA A 129 -11.78 -8.64 7.17
CA ALA A 129 -10.36 -8.71 6.86
C ALA A 129 -9.99 -9.91 5.97
N SER A 130 -10.77 -11.00 6.01
CA SER A 130 -10.53 -12.18 5.17
C SER A 130 -10.89 -11.96 3.70
N ALA A 131 -11.74 -10.96 3.41
CA ALA A 131 -12.15 -10.58 2.07
C ALA A 131 -11.32 -9.43 1.49
N ILE A 132 -10.41 -8.83 2.27
CA ILE A 132 -9.56 -7.73 1.78
C ILE A 132 -8.40 -8.29 0.97
N GLN A 133 -8.32 -7.89 -0.29
CA GLN A 133 -7.16 -8.13 -1.13
C GLN A 133 -6.24 -6.91 -1.10
N CYS A 134 -5.12 -7.05 -0.41
CA CYS A 134 -4.03 -6.08 -0.44
C CYS A 134 -3.10 -6.40 -1.61
N GLU A 135 -2.97 -5.47 -2.54
CA GLU A 135 -2.07 -5.60 -3.70
C GLU A 135 -0.59 -5.38 -3.39
#